data_AF-A0A0C5BG19-F1
#
_entry.id   AF-A0A0C5BG19-F1
#
_cell.length_a   1.000
_cell.length_b   1.000
_cell.length_c   1.000
_cell.angle_alpha   90.00
_cell.angle_beta   90.00
_cell.angle_gamma   90.00
#
_symmetry.space_group_name_H-M   'P 1'
#
loop_
_entity.id
_entity.type
_entity.pdbx_description
1 polymer ?
#
loop_
_entity_poly.entity_id
_entity_poly.type
_entity_poly.pdbx_seq_one_letter_code
_entity_poly.pdbx_strand_id
1 'polypeptide(L)'
;MNDQPDIPPDKTNSNDNITMSASILRDFWDAVHLGVTTAGAPHVIDAWIDGNSLAVIYESPWWKGQRLGFRRAWPPHYFNNDPSTTGIGIWTELTEPLGETATHLRTDTNGVGWWGDLTP
;
A
#
# COMPACT_ATOMS: atom_id res chain seq x y z
N MET A 1 1.81 47.64 15.50
CA MET A 1 2.80 46.97 14.65
C MET A 1 3.11 45.64 15.33
N ASN A 2 2.47 44.57 14.88
CA ASN A 2 2.77 43.22 15.35
C ASN A 2 3.67 42.58 14.29
N ASP A 3 4.97 42.53 14.57
CA ASP A 3 5.93 41.74 13.80
C ASP A 3 5.79 40.28 14.22
N GLN A 4 4.99 39.52 13.47
CA GLN A 4 5.01 38.06 13.53
C GLN A 4 6.15 37.61 12.59
N PRO A 5 7.11 36.80 13.05
CA PRO A 5 8.18 36.33 12.18
C PRO A 5 7.61 35.38 11.12
N ASP A 6 7.92 35.65 9.86
CA ASP A 6 7.69 34.72 8.74
C ASP A 6 8.46 33.42 9.02
N ILE A 7 7.73 32.37 9.43
CA ILE A 7 8.27 31.01 9.51
C ILE A 7 8.38 30.51 8.06
N PRO A 8 9.58 30.23 7.53
CA PRO A 8 9.72 29.71 6.18
C PRO A 8 9.03 28.35 6.07
N PRO A 9 8.43 28.03 4.90
CA PRO A 9 7.78 26.74 4.70
C PRO A 9 8.78 25.62 4.94
N ASP A 10 8.33 24.69 5.75
CA ASP A 10 9.08 23.62 6.34
C ASP A 10 9.83 22.76 5.30
N LYS A 11 11.17 22.76 5.35
CA LYS A 11 12.03 21.88 4.56
C LYS A 11 12.08 20.44 5.10
N THR A 12 11.36 20.15 6.19
CA THR A 12 11.33 18.83 6.85
C THR A 12 10.51 17.80 6.04
N ASN A 13 9.71 18.23 5.06
CA ASN A 13 8.73 17.37 4.37
C ASN A 13 9.28 16.40 3.30
N SER A 14 10.52 16.51 2.82
CA SER A 14 10.99 15.61 1.73
C SER A 14 11.80 14.41 2.21
N ASN A 15 12.62 14.57 3.25
CA ASN A 15 13.49 13.50 3.74
C ASN A 15 12.71 12.52 4.62
N ASP A 16 11.70 13.01 5.34
CA ASP A 16 10.82 12.18 6.16
C ASP A 16 9.95 11.28 5.29
N ASN A 17 9.40 11.82 4.19
CA ASN A 17 8.60 11.04 3.23
C ASN A 17 9.39 9.91 2.56
N ILE A 18 10.67 10.14 2.20
CA ILE A 18 11.53 9.10 1.62
C ILE A 18 11.82 8.01 2.65
N THR A 19 12.16 8.40 3.89
CA THR A 19 12.48 7.47 4.97
C THR A 19 11.26 6.61 5.35
N MET A 20 10.06 7.21 5.37
CA MET A 20 8.80 6.53 5.65
C MET A 20 8.35 5.60 4.54
N SER A 21 8.45 6.03 3.27
CA SER A 21 8.11 5.16 2.14
C SER A 21 8.99 3.91 2.13
N ALA A 22 10.28 4.08 2.44
CA ALA A 22 11.19 2.96 2.61
C ALA A 22 10.83 2.06 3.81
N SER A 23 10.36 2.62 4.93
CA SER A 23 9.92 1.81 6.08
C SER A 23 8.65 1.02 5.77
N ILE A 24 7.66 1.62 5.10
CA ILE A 24 6.41 0.93 4.70
C ILE A 24 6.73 -0.25 3.78
N LEU A 25 7.55 -0.03 2.75
CA LEU A 25 7.93 -1.11 1.83
C LEU A 25 8.71 -2.22 2.56
N ARG A 26 9.60 -1.86 3.49
CA ARG A 26 10.33 -2.82 4.31
C ARG A 26 9.39 -3.63 5.21
N ASP A 27 8.53 -2.96 5.97
CA ASP A 27 7.57 -3.61 6.88
C ASP A 27 6.63 -4.54 6.11
N PHE A 28 6.23 -4.15 4.90
CA PHE A 28 5.45 -5.00 4.00
C PHE A 28 6.21 -6.27 3.65
N TRP A 29 7.45 -6.16 3.19
CA TRP A 29 8.25 -7.35 2.83
C TRP A 29 8.58 -8.23 4.04
N ASP A 30 8.81 -7.65 5.21
CA ASP A 30 8.98 -8.40 6.46
C ASP A 30 7.69 -9.19 6.80
N ALA A 31 6.52 -8.57 6.65
CA ALA A 31 5.21 -9.21 6.85
C ALA A 31 4.93 -10.31 5.81
N VAL A 32 5.25 -10.07 4.53
CA VAL A 32 5.16 -11.06 3.46
C VAL A 32 6.05 -12.26 3.77
N HIS A 33 7.30 -12.05 4.17
CA HIS A 33 8.22 -13.16 4.49
C HIS A 33 7.69 -14.03 5.62
N LEU A 34 7.19 -13.40 6.68
CA LEU A 34 6.57 -14.12 7.80
C LEU A 34 5.28 -14.82 7.37
N GLY A 35 4.43 -14.15 6.59
CA GLY A 35 3.12 -14.63 6.15
C GLY A 35 3.18 -15.74 5.09
N VAL A 36 4.15 -15.71 4.17
CA VAL A 36 4.36 -16.76 3.14
C VAL A 36 4.62 -18.13 3.77
N THR A 37 5.07 -18.18 5.03
CA THR A 37 5.22 -19.44 5.76
C THR A 37 3.88 -20.08 6.18
N THR A 38 2.76 -19.38 6.02
CA THR A 38 1.41 -19.85 6.38
C THR A 38 0.64 -20.41 5.19
N ALA A 39 -0.10 -21.50 5.41
CA ALA A 39 -0.93 -22.11 4.37
C ALA A 39 -2.10 -21.18 4.02
N GLY A 40 -2.25 -20.82 2.74
CA GLY A 40 -3.30 -19.92 2.27
C GLY A 40 -2.89 -18.43 2.28
N ALA A 41 -1.60 -18.13 2.37
CA ALA A 41 -1.09 -16.79 2.12
C ALA A 41 -1.15 -16.44 0.61
N PRO A 42 -1.43 -15.17 0.26
CA PRO A 42 -1.23 -14.65 -1.08
C PRO A 42 0.22 -14.79 -1.55
N HIS A 43 0.40 -15.06 -2.84
CA HIS A 43 1.72 -15.05 -3.45
C HIS A 43 1.99 -13.65 -4.02
N VAL A 44 2.84 -12.88 -3.34
CA VAL A 44 3.26 -11.55 -3.80
C VAL A 44 4.30 -11.70 -4.90
N ILE A 45 4.02 -11.10 -6.05
CA ILE A 45 4.91 -11.10 -7.22
C ILE A 45 5.84 -9.89 -7.14
N ASP A 46 5.30 -8.71 -6.85
CA ASP A 46 6.07 -7.47 -6.76
C ASP A 46 5.36 -6.44 -5.87
N ALA A 47 6.13 -5.53 -5.29
CA ALA A 47 5.62 -4.41 -4.51
C ALA A 47 6.57 -3.22 -4.59
N TRP A 48 6.03 -2.02 -4.83
CA TRP A 48 6.82 -0.80 -4.96
C TRP A 48 6.06 0.43 -4.45
N ILE A 49 6.82 1.48 -4.12
CA ILE A 49 6.28 2.79 -3.80
C ILE A 49 5.92 3.52 -5.09
N ASP A 50 4.67 3.96 -5.19
CA ASP A 50 4.14 4.78 -6.26
C ASP A 50 3.58 6.08 -5.67
N GLY A 51 4.41 7.13 -5.62
CA GLY A 51 4.08 8.38 -4.96
C GLY A 51 3.85 8.18 -3.46
N ASN A 52 2.63 8.49 -2.98
CA ASN A 52 2.21 8.27 -1.59
C ASN A 52 1.36 7.00 -1.45
N SER A 53 1.68 5.97 -2.22
CA SER A 53 0.97 4.71 -2.21
C SER A 53 1.93 3.53 -2.33
N LEU A 54 1.52 2.38 -1.79
CA LEU A 54 2.16 1.11 -2.04
C LEU A 54 1.32 0.41 -3.09
N ALA A 55 1.95 0.05 -4.18
CA ALA A 55 1.38 -0.79 -5.21
C ALA A 55 1.92 -2.22 -5.05
N VAL A 56 1.03 -3.20 -5.16
CA VAL A 56 1.36 -4.62 -4.99
C VAL A 56 0.72 -5.42 -6.12
N ILE A 57 1.49 -6.31 -6.73
CA ILE A 57 0.98 -7.34 -7.65
C ILE A 57 1.04 -8.68 -6.93
N TYR A 58 -0.07 -9.41 -6.92
CA TYR A 58 -0.15 -10.68 -6.21
C TYR A 58 -1.14 -11.65 -6.84
N GLU A 59 -0.99 -12.91 -6.47
CA GLU A 59 -1.94 -13.99 -6.76
C GLU A 59 -2.63 -14.41 -5.47
N SER A 60 -3.97 -14.32 -5.47
CA SER A 60 -4.78 -14.70 -4.33
C SER A 60 -5.10 -16.20 -4.37
N PRO A 61 -5.04 -16.91 -3.23
CA PRO A 61 -5.48 -18.31 -3.16
C PRO A 61 -6.98 -18.46 -3.39
N TRP A 62 -7.77 -17.40 -3.15
CA TRP A 62 -9.22 -17.37 -3.36
C TRP A 62 -9.61 -17.03 -4.81
N TRP A 63 -8.69 -16.40 -5.57
CA TRP A 63 -8.97 -15.91 -6.93
C TRP A 63 -7.96 -16.46 -7.93
N LYS A 64 -8.21 -17.68 -8.41
CA LYS A 64 -7.29 -18.40 -9.30
C LYS A 64 -7.44 -17.93 -10.75
N GLY A 65 -6.31 -17.76 -11.44
CA GLY A 65 -6.26 -17.51 -12.89
C GLY A 65 -6.24 -16.04 -13.30
N GLN A 66 -6.23 -15.11 -12.34
CA GLN A 66 -6.08 -13.68 -12.61
C GLN A 66 -5.08 -13.08 -11.60
N ARG A 67 -4.15 -12.25 -12.09
CA ARG A 67 -3.29 -11.44 -11.23
C ARG A 67 -4.05 -10.24 -10.72
N LEU A 68 -3.87 -9.95 -9.44
CA LEU A 68 -4.50 -8.83 -8.78
C LEU A 68 -3.47 -7.75 -8.54
N GLY A 69 -3.91 -6.51 -8.71
CA GLY A 69 -3.16 -5.32 -8.34
C GLY A 69 -3.87 -4.65 -7.16
N PHE A 70 -3.11 -4.28 -6.14
CA PHE A 70 -3.63 -3.52 -5.02
C PHE A 70 -2.86 -2.21 -4.89
N ARG A 71 -3.57 -1.12 -4.66
CA ARG A 71 -2.97 0.18 -4.34
C ARG A 71 -3.57 0.71 -3.06
N ARG A 72 -2.74 1.03 -2.08
CA ARG A 72 -3.15 1.69 -0.83
C ARG A 72 -2.42 3.00 -0.69
N ALA A 73 -3.16 4.09 -0.62
CA ALA A 73 -2.61 5.41 -0.36
C ALA A 73 -2.49 5.64 1.15
N TRP A 74 -1.43 6.34 1.58
CA TRP A 74 -1.35 6.94 2.91
C TRP A 74 -1.51 8.46 2.78
N PRO A 75 -2.64 9.04 3.20
CA PRO A 75 -2.75 10.48 3.22
C PRO A 75 -1.88 11.07 4.35
N PRO A 76 -1.46 12.34 4.22
CA PRO A 76 -0.48 12.99 5.10
C PRO A 76 -0.94 13.27 6.55
N HIS A 77 -1.92 12.57 7.07
CA HIS A 77 -2.31 12.63 8.49
C HIS A 77 -2.22 11.26 9.17
N TYR A 78 -1.94 10.20 8.40
CA TYR A 78 -1.66 8.85 8.90
C TYR A 78 -0.25 8.75 9.53
N PHE A 79 0.53 9.84 9.47
CA PHE A 79 1.93 9.94 9.85
C PHE A 79 2.31 9.52 11.27
N ASN A 80 1.35 9.30 12.19
CA ASN A 80 1.69 8.99 13.58
C ASN A 80 0.91 7.85 14.26
N ASN A 81 -0.18 7.26 13.72
CA ASN A 81 -1.02 6.38 14.56
C ASN A 81 -2.03 5.42 13.89
N ASP A 82 -2.02 5.19 12.58
CA ASP A 82 -3.00 4.26 11.98
C ASP A 82 -2.33 2.95 11.48
N PRO A 83 -2.62 1.79 12.11
CA PRO A 83 -2.07 0.51 11.71
C PRO A 83 -2.52 0.05 10.31
N SER A 84 -3.62 0.58 9.77
CA SER A 84 -4.17 0.20 8.45
C SER A 84 -3.35 0.72 7.26
N THR A 85 -2.39 1.62 7.47
CA THR A 85 -1.45 2.09 6.43
C THR A 85 -0.01 1.68 6.67
N THR A 86 0.22 0.75 7.58
CA THR A 86 1.53 0.11 7.71
C THR A 86 1.69 -0.97 6.64
N GLY A 87 2.93 -1.34 6.29
CA GLY A 87 3.17 -2.46 5.39
C GLY A 87 2.53 -3.76 5.89
N ILE A 88 2.44 -3.95 7.22
CA ILE A 88 1.74 -5.07 7.85
C ILE A 88 0.23 -5.00 7.60
N GLY A 89 -0.40 -3.83 7.80
CA GLY A 89 -1.83 -3.65 7.57
C GLY A 89 -2.22 -3.94 6.13
N ILE A 90 -1.41 -3.47 5.18
CA ILE A 90 -1.58 -3.76 3.75
C ILE A 90 -1.47 -5.27 3.50
N TRP A 91 -0.46 -5.95 4.06
CA TRP A 91 -0.34 -7.40 3.94
C TRP A 91 -1.58 -8.13 4.48
N THR A 92 -2.08 -7.74 5.66
CA THR A 92 -3.29 -8.33 6.24
C THR A 92 -4.48 -8.20 5.30
N GLU A 93 -4.66 -7.04 4.66
CA GLU A 93 -5.75 -6.83 3.71
C GLU A 93 -5.65 -7.77 2.49
N LEU A 94 -4.43 -8.01 1.98
CA LEU A 94 -4.22 -8.96 0.89
C LEU A 94 -4.56 -10.40 1.27
N THR A 95 -4.48 -10.75 2.57
CA THR A 95 -4.82 -12.07 3.11
C THR A 95 -6.32 -12.28 3.30
N GLU A 96 -7.15 -11.28 3.01
CA GLU A 96 -8.61 -11.42 3.09
C GLU A 96 -9.21 -11.72 1.70
N PRO A 97 -10.31 -12.51 1.64
CA PRO A 97 -11.07 -12.64 0.41
C PRO A 97 -11.64 -11.28 -0.03
N LEU A 98 -11.52 -10.94 -1.31
CA LEU A 98 -12.01 -9.67 -1.86
C LEU A 98 -13.52 -9.43 -1.69
N GLY A 99 -14.31 -10.49 -1.51
CA GLY A 99 -15.77 -10.37 -1.39
C GLY A 99 -16.39 -9.63 -2.57
N GLU A 100 -17.20 -8.61 -2.28
CA GLU A 100 -17.84 -7.77 -3.30
C GLU A 100 -16.85 -6.94 -4.12
N THR A 101 -15.66 -6.61 -3.60
CA THR A 101 -14.63 -5.85 -4.34
C THR A 101 -14.23 -6.56 -5.63
N ALA A 102 -14.31 -7.89 -5.67
CA ALA A 102 -13.97 -8.69 -6.85
C ALA A 102 -14.87 -8.39 -8.07
N THR A 103 -16.07 -7.82 -7.89
CA THR A 103 -16.96 -7.44 -9.01
C THR A 103 -16.66 -6.06 -9.58
N HIS A 104 -15.81 -5.27 -8.91
CA HIS A 104 -15.49 -3.88 -9.24
C HIS A 104 -14.02 -3.67 -9.60
N LEU A 105 -13.29 -4.74 -9.92
CA LEU A 105 -11.89 -4.66 -10.33
C LEU A 105 -11.73 -3.81 -11.60
N ARG A 106 -10.76 -2.89 -11.59
CA ARG A 106 -10.33 -2.14 -12.78
C ARG A 106 -9.22 -2.91 -13.48
N THR A 107 -9.54 -3.57 -14.59
CA THR A 107 -8.55 -4.33 -15.34
C THR A 107 -7.68 -3.41 -16.20
N ASP A 108 -6.35 -3.53 -16.09
CA ASP A 108 -5.41 -2.80 -16.94
C ASP A 108 -5.14 -3.51 -18.29
N THR A 109 -4.30 -2.89 -19.14
CA THR A 109 -3.96 -3.44 -20.46
C THR A 109 -3.17 -4.75 -20.42
N ASN A 110 -2.60 -5.10 -19.26
CA ASN A 110 -1.87 -6.35 -19.05
C ASN A 110 -2.76 -7.45 -18.43
N GLY A 111 -4.04 -7.16 -18.21
CA GLY A 111 -5.00 -8.10 -17.61
C GLY A 111 -4.93 -8.17 -16.09
N VAL A 112 -4.23 -7.26 -15.41
CA VAL A 112 -4.20 -7.19 -13.94
C VAL A 112 -5.49 -6.52 -13.45
N GLY A 113 -6.20 -7.19 -12.55
CA GLY A 113 -7.39 -6.62 -11.90
C GLY A 113 -7.01 -5.76 -10.70
N TRP A 114 -7.08 -4.44 -10.84
CA TRP A 114 -6.72 -3.50 -9.79
C TRP A 114 -7.86 -3.18 -8.83
N TRP A 115 -7.54 -3.02 -7.55
CA TRP A 115 -8.44 -2.53 -6.50
C TRP A 115 -7.70 -1.68 -5.45
N GLY A 116 -8.46 -1.09 -4.53
CA GLY A 116 -7.96 -0.16 -3.52
C GLY A 116 -8.11 1.31 -3.95
N ASP A 117 -7.13 2.14 -3.58
CA ASP A 117 -7.12 3.59 -3.80
C ASP A 117 -6.65 3.94 -5.23
N LEU A 118 -7.49 3.58 -6.19
CA LEU A 118 -7.27 3.87 -7.60
C LEU A 118 -7.71 5.29 -7.93
N THR A 119 -6.78 6.11 -8.41
CA THR A 119 -7.15 7.40 -9.00
C THR A 119 -7.92 7.16 -10.32
N PRO A 120 -8.98 7.93 -10.60
CA PRO A 120 -9.75 7.82 -11.85
C PRO A 120 -8.88 7.84 -13.10
#